data_AF-A0A9P6GNC9-F1
#
_entry.id   AF-A0A9P6GNC9-F1
#
_cell.length_a   1.000
_cell.length_b   1.000
_cell.length_c   1.000
_cell.angle_alpha   90.00
_cell.angle_beta   90.00
_cell.angle_gamma   90.00
#
_symmetry.space_group_name_H-M   'P 1'
#
loop_
_entity.id
_entity.type
_entity.pdbx_description
1 polymer ?
#
loop_
_entity_poly.entity_id
_entity_poly.type
_entity_poly.pdbx_seq_one_letter_code
_entity_poly.pdbx_strand_id
1 'polypeptide(L)'
;MATTREGTALRAGRATGASVVKVNDSKPPLSKLPWSAASIFVHQHSKAVKKAVATPVLYASAMKRSMRTKRVSSNSPEKMGNNDCRKQDDSHPLAAAFNDTTRAYRQTLLEHTTRRLDNTLSHLLDQLNDFNTTTSSSSPSDPNVSPQKLTIADKNERTAMKLFTPLGQYELTVARDDSNGEEYRVMQILEDGLANYQARHEHRREEIRKLESKWEAVVGEIWKVGVDCLGEDAMSALLLTKPAPPPSPPVKAERHGLLLADLDPRPVRKKVKFEEPAPKLPKFVSTSSRLPDLPIPQQVSKEDVKMLKVKVNDFGNEQIDALAKVKKDGEVWWEKKQAQMMIALQKED
;
A
#
# COMPACT_ATOMS: atom_id res chain seq x y z
N MET A 1 -29.73 53.63 22.12
CA MET A 1 -29.91 54.38 20.85
C MET A 1 -29.46 53.48 19.71
N ALA A 2 -30.09 53.61 18.52
CA ALA A 2 -29.81 53.04 17.18
C ALA A 2 -29.04 51.69 17.08
N THR A 3 -29.53 50.54 16.55
CA THR A 3 -30.31 50.16 15.33
C THR A 3 -29.54 50.13 14.00
N THR A 4 -29.19 48.92 13.52
CA THR A 4 -29.00 48.41 12.11
C THR A 4 -28.35 47.02 12.17
N ARG A 5 -28.86 45.88 11.66
CA ARG A 5 -30.10 45.47 10.96
C ARG A 5 -30.18 45.45 9.40
N GLU A 6 -29.23 44.80 8.74
CA GLU A 6 -29.40 44.22 7.38
C GLU A 6 -28.87 42.76 7.37
N GLY A 7 -29.44 41.77 6.66
CA GLY A 7 -30.70 41.76 5.91
C GLY A 7 -30.54 41.60 4.40
N THR A 8 -30.14 40.43 3.90
CA THR A 8 -30.21 40.13 2.45
C THR A 8 -30.66 38.70 2.19
N ALA A 9 -31.71 38.56 1.38
CA ALA A 9 -32.23 37.30 0.87
C ALA A 9 -32.78 37.51 -0.56
N LEU A 10 -33.10 36.39 -1.24
CA LEU A 10 -33.87 36.29 -2.50
C LEU A 10 -33.15 36.57 -3.84
N ARG A 11 -32.87 35.51 -4.59
CA ARG A 11 -33.52 35.13 -5.89
C ARG A 11 -32.91 33.80 -6.37
N ALA A 12 -33.65 32.70 -6.51
CA ALA A 12 -34.80 32.42 -7.39
C ALA A 12 -34.44 32.36 -8.88
N GLY A 13 -34.43 31.14 -9.45
CA GLY A 13 -34.29 30.84 -10.87
C GLY A 13 -34.71 29.40 -11.16
N ARG A 14 -35.86 29.21 -11.82
CA ARG A 14 -36.48 27.90 -12.13
C ARG A 14 -37.10 27.95 -13.53
N ALA A 15 -36.56 27.20 -14.49
CA ALA A 15 -37.15 26.88 -15.80
C ALA A 15 -36.23 25.85 -16.51
N THR A 16 -36.59 24.56 -16.56
CA THR A 16 -37.28 23.88 -17.69
C THR A 16 -36.50 23.86 -19.01
N GLY A 17 -36.10 22.65 -19.43
CA GLY A 17 -35.47 22.38 -20.73
C GLY A 17 -35.36 20.87 -20.99
N ALA A 18 -36.48 20.22 -21.32
CA ALA A 18 -36.49 18.81 -21.70
C ALA A 18 -36.13 18.65 -23.18
N SER A 19 -35.18 17.77 -23.52
CA SER A 19 -34.97 17.32 -24.90
C SER A 19 -34.15 16.04 -25.00
N VAL A 20 -34.84 14.96 -25.40
CA VAL A 20 -34.39 13.92 -26.34
C VAL A 20 -33.17 13.06 -25.94
N VAL A 21 -33.53 11.86 -25.49
CA VAL A 21 -32.80 10.59 -25.59
C VAL A 21 -31.97 10.45 -26.87
N LYS A 22 -30.70 10.05 -26.74
CA LYS A 22 -30.00 9.28 -27.77
C LYS A 22 -29.30 8.08 -27.16
N VAL A 23 -30.00 6.95 -27.17
CA VAL A 23 -29.39 5.62 -26.94
C VAL A 23 -28.51 5.32 -28.14
N ASN A 24 -27.23 5.03 -27.89
CA ASN A 24 -26.31 4.41 -28.85
C ASN A 24 -25.50 3.34 -28.10
N ASP A 25 -26.06 2.14 -28.11
CA ASP A 25 -25.44 0.82 -28.06
C ASP A 25 -23.96 0.70 -27.68
N SER A 26 -23.77 0.07 -26.50
CA SER A 26 -22.81 -1.01 -26.25
C SER A 26 -21.48 -1.00 -27.03
N LYS A 27 -20.45 -0.38 -26.45
CA LYS A 27 -19.09 -0.90 -26.56
C LYS A 27 -18.80 -1.79 -25.34
N PRO A 28 -18.46 -3.09 -25.52
CA PRO A 28 -18.02 -3.91 -24.39
C PRO A 28 -16.69 -3.37 -23.84
N PRO A 29 -16.45 -3.43 -22.52
CA PRO A 29 -15.16 -3.04 -21.96
C PRO A 29 -14.06 -3.98 -22.50
N LEU A 30 -12.94 -3.39 -22.92
CA LEU A 30 -11.78 -4.16 -23.39
C LEU A 30 -11.37 -5.18 -22.32
N SER A 31 -11.05 -6.39 -22.77
CA SER A 31 -10.70 -7.52 -21.92
C SER A 31 -9.62 -7.17 -20.90
N LYS A 32 -9.89 -7.51 -19.64
CA LYS A 32 -8.90 -7.51 -18.55
C LYS A 32 -7.63 -8.24 -19.04
N LEU A 33 -6.49 -7.56 -19.05
CA LEU A 33 -5.21 -8.24 -19.14
C LEU A 33 -5.10 -9.22 -17.94
N PRO A 34 -4.72 -10.49 -18.16
CA PRO A 34 -4.39 -11.36 -17.05
C PRO A 34 -3.11 -10.84 -16.40
N TRP A 35 -3.22 -10.31 -15.18
CA TRP A 35 -2.06 -10.19 -14.29
C TRP A 35 -1.61 -11.61 -13.92
N SER A 36 -0.70 -12.15 -14.72
CA SER A 36 -0.01 -13.40 -14.42
C SER A 36 0.85 -13.23 -13.17
N ALA A 37 0.38 -13.76 -12.04
CA ALA A 37 1.16 -13.92 -10.81
C ALA A 37 2.28 -15.00 -10.93
N ALA A 38 2.86 -15.14 -12.12
CA ALA A 38 3.75 -16.22 -12.54
C ALA A 38 5.02 -15.67 -13.22
N SER A 39 5.62 -14.64 -12.63
CA SER A 39 6.94 -14.09 -13.05
C SER A 39 7.88 -13.80 -11.88
N ILE A 40 7.66 -14.42 -10.71
CA ILE A 40 8.44 -14.16 -9.48
C ILE A 40 9.51 -15.25 -9.21
N PHE A 41 9.45 -16.41 -9.88
CA PHE A 41 10.39 -17.52 -9.64
C PHE A 41 10.98 -18.16 -10.91
N VAL A 42 11.65 -17.36 -11.75
CA VAL A 42 12.67 -17.88 -12.69
C VAL A 42 13.90 -16.97 -12.71
N HIS A 43 14.57 -16.84 -11.57
CA HIS A 43 16.02 -16.63 -11.60
C HIS A 43 16.70 -17.98 -11.56
N GLN A 44 17.05 -18.47 -12.75
CA GLN A 44 18.02 -19.54 -12.90
C GLN A 44 19.30 -19.09 -12.21
N HIS A 45 19.64 -19.69 -11.07
CA HIS A 45 21.01 -19.67 -10.58
C HIS A 45 21.86 -20.45 -11.57
N SER A 46 22.34 -19.76 -12.61
CA SER A 46 23.36 -20.26 -13.52
C SER A 46 24.49 -20.80 -12.67
N LYS A 47 24.78 -22.11 -12.77
CA LYS A 47 25.75 -22.80 -11.94
C LYS A 47 27.08 -22.05 -12.00
N ALA A 48 27.40 -21.32 -10.94
CA ALA A 48 28.65 -20.61 -10.82
C ALA A 48 29.77 -21.67 -10.89
N VAL A 49 30.48 -21.69 -12.01
CA VAL A 49 31.72 -22.46 -12.13
C VAL A 49 32.62 -21.93 -11.03
N LYS A 50 32.86 -22.77 -10.01
CA LYS A 50 33.83 -22.51 -8.95
C LYS A 50 35.21 -22.49 -9.60
N LYS A 51 35.59 -21.37 -10.21
CA LYS A 51 36.99 -21.00 -10.37
C LYS A 51 37.52 -20.84 -8.96
N ALA A 52 38.08 -21.92 -8.43
CA ALA A 52 38.86 -21.87 -7.21
C ALA A 52 39.92 -20.80 -7.43
N VAL A 53 39.84 -19.72 -6.66
CA VAL A 53 40.95 -18.79 -6.53
C VAL A 53 42.07 -19.63 -5.96
N ALA A 54 43.07 -19.91 -6.79
CA ALA A 54 44.27 -20.61 -6.35
C ALA A 54 44.93 -19.72 -5.31
N THR A 55 44.80 -20.10 -4.04
CA THR A 55 45.70 -19.63 -3.00
C THR A 55 47.11 -19.92 -3.49
N PRO A 56 48.01 -18.92 -3.58
CA PRO A 56 49.40 -19.20 -3.85
C PRO A 56 49.92 -20.04 -2.69
N VAL A 57 50.10 -21.34 -2.93
CA VAL A 57 50.75 -22.25 -1.99
C VAL A 57 52.16 -21.74 -1.84
N LEU A 58 52.42 -21.06 -0.71
CA LEU A 58 53.77 -20.77 -0.26
C LEU A 58 54.47 -22.11 -0.11
N TYR A 59 55.35 -22.42 -1.05
CA TYR A 59 56.19 -23.61 -0.98
C TYR A 59 57.10 -23.48 0.25
N ALA A 60 56.67 -24.10 1.35
CA ALA A 60 57.51 -24.38 2.50
C ALA A 60 58.54 -25.46 2.10
N SER A 61 59.50 -25.09 1.25
CA SER A 61 60.55 -25.97 0.79
C SER A 61 61.54 -26.25 1.92
N ALA A 62 61.25 -27.32 2.65
CA ALA A 62 62.14 -28.15 3.47
C ALA A 62 63.51 -27.54 3.83
N MET A 63 63.71 -27.24 5.13
CA MET A 63 65.04 -27.06 5.71
C MET A 63 65.87 -28.34 5.57
N LYS A 64 66.58 -28.51 4.45
CA LYS A 64 67.74 -29.41 4.39
C LYS A 64 68.94 -28.69 4.99
N ARG A 65 69.29 -29.08 6.23
CA ARG A 65 70.59 -28.79 6.84
C ARG A 65 71.72 -29.18 5.88
N SER A 66 72.42 -28.20 5.33
CA SER A 66 73.76 -28.40 4.78
C SER A 66 74.76 -27.85 5.79
N MET A 67 75.51 -28.75 6.46
CA MET A 67 76.74 -28.35 7.14
C MET A 67 77.85 -28.11 6.11
N ARG A 68 78.88 -27.35 6.49
CA ARG A 68 80.06 -26.94 5.68
C ARG A 68 79.72 -26.01 4.51
N THR A 69 80.46 -24.93 4.23
CA THR A 69 81.68 -24.35 4.83
C THR A 69 81.58 -22.83 4.87
N LYS A 70 82.42 -22.16 5.67
CA LYS A 70 82.55 -20.69 5.66
C LYS A 70 82.90 -20.20 4.25
N ARG A 71 81.97 -19.51 3.58
CA ARG A 71 82.27 -18.54 2.53
C ARG A 71 81.71 -17.19 2.93
N VAL A 72 82.53 -16.16 2.79
CA VAL A 72 82.20 -14.77 3.14
C VAL A 72 81.07 -14.30 2.22
N SER A 73 79.88 -14.11 2.79
CA SER A 73 78.72 -13.57 2.08
C SER A 73 78.79 -12.04 2.07
N SER A 74 79.58 -11.48 1.16
CA SER A 74 79.56 -10.04 0.85
C SER A 74 78.53 -9.72 -0.25
N ASN A 75 77.28 -10.14 -0.07
CA ASN A 75 76.16 -9.69 -0.90
C ASN A 75 75.61 -8.39 -0.32
N SER A 76 76.36 -7.31 -0.53
CA SER A 76 75.88 -5.94 -0.34
C SER A 76 75.86 -5.29 -1.72
N PRO A 77 74.75 -4.64 -2.14
CA PRO A 77 74.72 -3.95 -3.43
C PRO A 77 75.76 -2.84 -3.41
N GLU A 78 76.50 -2.76 -4.52
CA GLU A 78 77.63 -1.88 -4.79
C GLU A 78 77.72 -0.64 -3.88
N LYS A 79 78.63 -0.70 -2.90
CA LYS A 79 79.25 0.51 -2.37
C LYS A 79 79.93 1.18 -3.56
N MET A 80 79.31 2.23 -4.11
CA MET A 80 79.96 3.17 -5.03
C MET A 80 81.18 3.73 -4.30
N GLY A 81 82.31 3.06 -4.50
CA GLY A 81 83.58 3.44 -3.93
C GLY A 81 84.02 4.71 -4.62
N ASN A 82 84.04 5.81 -3.88
CA ASN A 82 84.48 7.14 -4.31
C ASN A 82 86.02 7.13 -4.53
N ASN A 83 86.46 6.34 -5.51
CA ASN A 83 87.84 5.97 -5.81
C ASN A 83 88.23 6.42 -7.23
N ASP A 84 87.83 7.63 -7.64
CA ASP A 84 88.15 8.24 -8.94
C ASP A 84 89.65 8.58 -9.15
N CYS A 85 90.54 8.10 -8.27
CA CYS A 85 91.95 8.47 -8.23
C CYS A 85 92.92 7.26 -8.27
N ARG A 86 92.61 6.19 -9.02
CA ARG A 86 93.59 5.10 -9.27
C ARG A 86 93.65 4.63 -10.73
N LYS A 87 94.59 5.27 -11.45
CA LYS A 87 95.32 4.78 -12.63
C LYS A 87 94.46 4.40 -13.84
N GLN A 88 94.44 5.31 -14.82
CA GLN A 88 93.79 5.11 -16.12
C GLN A 88 94.73 4.51 -17.18
N ASP A 89 95.85 3.92 -16.74
CA ASP A 89 96.89 3.37 -17.62
C ASP A 89 96.73 1.84 -17.73
N ASP A 90 96.81 1.34 -18.97
CA ASP A 90 96.81 -0.09 -19.35
C ASP A 90 95.54 -0.91 -19.10
N SER A 91 94.35 -0.32 -19.28
CA SER A 91 93.16 -1.13 -19.60
C SER A 91 93.03 -1.34 -21.11
N HIS A 92 93.22 -2.58 -21.57
CA HIS A 92 93.07 -2.97 -22.99
C HIS A 92 91.71 -2.51 -23.54
N PRO A 93 91.59 -2.02 -24.79
CA PRO A 93 90.34 -1.44 -25.30
C PRO A 93 89.14 -2.40 -25.24
N LEU A 94 89.38 -3.70 -25.42
CA LEU A 94 88.34 -4.74 -25.22
C LEU A 94 87.85 -4.82 -23.76
N ALA A 95 88.72 -4.60 -22.77
CA ALA A 95 88.36 -4.61 -21.35
C ALA A 95 87.57 -3.34 -20.97
N ALA A 96 87.93 -2.18 -21.54
CA ALA A 96 87.13 -0.96 -21.40
C ALA A 96 85.71 -1.16 -21.99
N ALA A 97 85.62 -1.62 -23.25
CA ALA A 97 84.34 -1.92 -23.89
C ALA A 97 83.53 -3.00 -23.15
N PHE A 98 84.18 -4.04 -22.60
CA PHE A 98 83.53 -5.05 -21.76
C PHE A 98 83.00 -4.46 -20.43
N ASN A 99 83.75 -3.57 -19.79
CA ASN A 99 83.30 -2.90 -18.57
C ASN A 99 82.13 -1.95 -18.83
N ASP A 100 82.16 -1.19 -19.94
CA ASP A 100 81.08 -0.27 -20.31
C ASP A 100 79.81 -1.01 -20.73
N THR A 101 79.92 -2.06 -21.54
CA THR A 101 78.77 -2.95 -21.85
C THR A 101 78.24 -3.65 -20.60
N THR A 102 79.10 -4.07 -19.66
CA THR A 102 78.69 -4.64 -18.36
C THR A 102 77.97 -3.60 -17.50
N ARG A 103 78.44 -2.35 -17.46
CA ARG A 103 77.80 -1.24 -16.74
C ARG A 103 76.44 -0.90 -17.36
N ALA A 104 76.36 -0.77 -18.68
CA ALA A 104 75.11 -0.54 -19.40
C ALA A 104 74.11 -1.70 -19.20
N TYR A 105 74.58 -2.95 -19.22
CA TYR A 105 73.74 -4.11 -18.89
C TYR A 105 73.22 -4.05 -17.44
N ARG A 106 74.06 -3.71 -16.46
CA ARG A 106 73.60 -3.52 -15.06
C ARG A 106 72.58 -2.38 -14.94
N GLN A 107 72.80 -1.25 -15.61
CA GLN A 107 71.87 -0.11 -15.62
C GLN A 107 70.52 -0.49 -16.25
N THR A 108 70.52 -1.08 -17.45
CA THR A 108 69.29 -1.53 -18.11
C THR A 108 68.54 -2.60 -17.31
N LEU A 109 69.25 -3.52 -16.65
CA LEU A 109 68.66 -4.50 -15.74
C LEU A 109 68.01 -3.83 -14.53
N LEU A 110 68.69 -2.87 -13.90
CA LEU A 110 68.15 -2.09 -12.76
C LEU A 110 66.93 -1.26 -13.18
N GLU A 111 67.00 -0.51 -14.28
CA GLU A 111 65.85 0.26 -14.81
C GLU A 111 64.66 -0.63 -15.15
N HIS A 112 64.91 -1.81 -15.72
CA HIS A 112 63.87 -2.77 -16.04
C HIS A 112 63.24 -3.36 -14.77
N THR A 113 64.04 -3.68 -13.74
CA THR A 113 63.48 -4.19 -12.47
C THR A 113 62.75 -3.12 -11.67
N THR A 114 63.23 -1.87 -11.63
CA THR A 114 62.51 -0.78 -10.95
C THR A 114 61.19 -0.46 -11.66
N ARG A 115 61.19 -0.23 -12.99
CA ARG A 115 59.96 -0.03 -13.76
C ARG A 115 58.96 -1.18 -13.57
N ARG A 116 59.44 -2.42 -13.48
CA ARG A 116 58.57 -3.58 -13.21
C ARG A 116 57.96 -3.53 -11.80
N LEU A 117 58.75 -3.16 -10.79
CA LEU A 117 58.26 -3.00 -9.41
C LEU A 117 57.24 -1.86 -9.31
N ASP A 118 57.54 -0.71 -9.90
CA ASP A 118 56.66 0.47 -9.92
C ASP A 118 55.34 0.14 -10.62
N ASN A 119 55.38 -0.50 -11.79
CA ASN A 119 54.18 -0.96 -12.51
C ASN A 119 53.35 -1.95 -11.67
N THR A 120 53.99 -2.88 -10.95
CA THR A 120 53.26 -3.79 -10.05
C THR A 120 52.67 -3.09 -8.84
N LEU A 121 53.33 -2.05 -8.31
CA LEU A 121 52.82 -1.25 -7.20
C LEU A 121 51.60 -0.43 -7.62
N SER A 122 51.68 0.28 -8.75
CA SER A 122 50.54 1.03 -9.32
C SER A 122 49.35 0.11 -9.56
N HIS A 123 49.55 -1.03 -10.23
CA HIS A 123 48.49 -2.01 -10.47
C HIS A 123 47.84 -2.54 -9.16
N LEU A 124 48.63 -2.79 -8.11
CA LEU A 124 48.08 -3.22 -6.81
C LEU A 124 47.31 -2.09 -6.10
N LEU A 125 47.72 -0.84 -6.24
CA LEU A 125 47.00 0.32 -5.73
C LEU A 125 45.68 0.53 -6.48
N ASP A 126 45.68 0.42 -7.81
CA ASP A 126 44.49 0.50 -8.64
C ASP A 126 43.50 -0.62 -8.30
N GLN A 127 43.97 -1.86 -8.14
CA GLN A 127 43.13 -2.97 -7.69
C GLN A 127 42.54 -2.72 -6.30
N LEU A 128 43.33 -2.23 -5.34
CA LEU A 128 42.85 -1.92 -3.99
C LEU A 128 41.79 -0.81 -4.00
N ASN A 129 41.98 0.21 -4.84
CA ASN A 129 41.01 1.28 -5.03
C ASN A 129 39.71 0.77 -5.67
N ASP A 130 39.79 -0.01 -6.75
CA ASP A 130 38.61 -0.58 -7.40
C ASP A 130 37.83 -1.51 -6.46
N PHE A 131 38.50 -2.36 -5.65
CA PHE A 131 37.84 -3.19 -4.63
C PHE A 131 37.20 -2.36 -3.51
N ASN A 132 37.80 -1.23 -3.13
CA ASN A 132 37.20 -0.31 -2.16
C ASN A 132 36.04 0.50 -2.75
N THR A 133 35.96 0.69 -4.07
CA THR A 133 34.79 1.30 -4.70
C THR A 133 33.65 0.30 -4.86
N THR A 134 32.51 0.61 -4.24
CA THR A 134 31.26 -0.12 -4.46
C THR A 134 30.26 0.78 -5.16
N THR A 135 29.55 0.22 -6.15
CA THR A 135 28.47 0.92 -6.85
C THR A 135 27.33 1.15 -5.87
N SER A 136 26.95 2.42 -5.65
CA SER A 136 25.83 2.75 -4.75
C SER A 136 24.52 2.11 -5.27
N SER A 137 23.80 1.38 -4.39
CA SER A 137 22.51 0.77 -4.72
C SER A 137 21.32 1.74 -4.60
N SER A 138 21.58 3.02 -4.34
CA SER A 138 20.57 4.07 -4.39
C SER A 138 20.13 4.27 -5.84
N SER A 139 18.85 4.04 -6.13
CA SER A 139 18.26 4.34 -7.44
C SER A 139 18.63 5.78 -7.84
N PRO A 140 19.21 6.01 -9.03
CA PRO A 140 19.62 7.35 -9.42
C PRO A 140 18.37 8.24 -9.56
N SER A 141 18.44 9.47 -9.04
CA SER A 141 17.36 10.45 -9.18
C SER A 141 17.21 10.95 -10.62
N ASP A 142 18.25 10.76 -11.45
CA ASP A 142 18.29 11.09 -12.86
C ASP A 142 18.75 9.87 -13.69
N PRO A 143 18.00 9.45 -14.73
CA PRO A 143 18.34 8.27 -15.54
C PRO A 143 19.62 8.44 -16.37
N ASN A 144 20.13 9.67 -16.50
CA ASN A 144 21.32 9.99 -17.30
C ASN A 144 22.63 10.05 -16.49
N VAL A 145 22.58 9.94 -15.16
CA VAL A 145 23.78 10.04 -14.30
C VAL A 145 24.34 8.65 -14.02
N SER A 146 25.60 8.42 -14.41
CA SER A 146 26.30 7.17 -14.11
C SER A 146 26.37 6.94 -12.58
N PRO A 147 26.18 5.70 -12.10
CA PRO A 147 26.07 5.44 -10.67
C PRO A 147 27.38 5.80 -9.95
N GLN A 148 27.27 6.65 -8.92
CA GLN A 148 28.42 7.11 -8.15
C GLN A 148 29.15 5.90 -7.52
N LYS A 149 30.40 5.68 -7.93
CA LYS A 149 31.35 4.82 -7.21
C LYS A 149 31.62 5.47 -5.84
N LEU A 150 31.31 4.76 -4.75
CA LEU A 150 31.56 5.21 -3.38
C LEU A 150 32.57 4.29 -2.72
N THR A 151 33.45 4.82 -1.89
CA THR A 151 34.29 3.95 -1.06
C THR A 151 33.42 3.21 -0.03
N ILE A 152 33.90 2.09 0.50
CA ILE A 152 33.23 1.38 1.61
C ILE A 152 33.07 2.32 2.82
N ALA A 153 34.01 3.24 3.06
CA ALA A 153 33.92 4.25 4.10
C ALA A 153 32.76 5.23 3.84
N ASP A 154 32.69 5.85 2.65
CA ASP A 154 31.60 6.78 2.30
C ASP A 154 30.23 6.11 2.33
N LYS A 155 30.16 4.84 1.93
CA LYS A 155 28.94 4.04 2.01
C LYS A 155 28.49 3.85 3.46
N ASN A 156 29.42 3.49 4.34
CA ASN A 156 29.14 3.30 5.76
C ASN A 156 28.74 4.65 6.41
N GLU A 157 29.43 5.74 6.09
CA GLU A 157 29.10 7.09 6.55
C GLU A 157 27.70 7.51 6.08
N ARG A 158 27.34 7.32 4.80
CA ARG A 158 25.98 7.59 4.31
C ARG A 158 24.92 6.73 4.99
N THR A 159 25.21 5.48 5.34
CA THR A 159 24.27 4.66 6.13
C THR A 159 24.19 5.12 7.58
N ALA A 160 25.30 5.54 8.19
CA ALA A 160 25.33 6.09 9.53
C ALA A 160 24.54 7.40 9.60
N MET A 161 24.75 8.34 8.67
CA MET A 161 23.98 9.58 8.56
C MET A 161 22.48 9.31 8.47
N LYS A 162 22.04 8.32 7.68
CA LYS A 162 20.62 7.92 7.65
C LYS A 162 20.14 7.43 9.02
N LEU A 163 20.88 6.55 9.69
CA LEU A 163 20.50 6.01 10.99
C LEU A 163 20.52 7.05 12.14
N PHE A 164 21.41 8.04 12.06
CA PHE A 164 21.58 9.08 13.09
C PHE A 164 20.82 10.40 12.79
N THR A 165 20.22 10.55 11.61
CA THR A 165 19.29 11.68 11.36
C THR A 165 18.05 11.49 12.23
N PRO A 166 17.67 12.48 13.07
CA PRO A 166 16.49 12.36 13.92
C PRO A 166 15.24 12.25 13.07
N LEU A 167 14.33 11.34 13.46
CA LEU A 167 13.18 10.95 12.64
C LEU A 167 12.28 12.14 12.23
N GLY A 168 12.20 13.19 13.04
CA GLY A 168 11.44 14.40 12.73
C GLY A 168 11.91 15.15 11.47
N GLN A 169 13.21 15.15 11.19
CA GLN A 169 13.84 15.92 10.09
C GLN A 169 13.70 15.27 8.71
N TYR A 170 13.03 14.12 8.60
CA TYR A 170 12.84 13.46 7.31
C TYR A 170 11.85 14.24 6.45
N GLU A 171 12.30 14.63 5.27
CA GLU A 171 11.44 15.22 4.24
C GLU A 171 10.58 14.13 3.58
N LEU A 172 9.27 14.36 3.56
CA LEU A 172 8.27 13.49 2.95
C LEU A 172 7.57 14.23 1.81
N THR A 173 7.52 13.61 0.64
CA THR A 173 6.71 14.10 -0.47
C THR A 173 5.25 13.74 -0.24
N VAL A 174 4.43 14.74 0.09
CA VAL A 174 2.99 14.58 0.35
C VAL A 174 2.22 15.12 -0.85
N ALA A 175 1.39 14.28 -1.46
CA ALA A 175 0.40 14.70 -2.44
C ALA A 175 -0.70 15.52 -1.77
N ARG A 176 -1.10 16.63 -2.40
CA ARG A 176 -2.25 17.46 -2.02
C ARG A 176 -3.05 17.80 -3.26
N ASP A 177 -4.35 17.89 -3.10
CA ASP A 177 -5.26 18.33 -4.16
C ASP A 177 -5.49 19.83 -4.01
N ASP A 178 -5.32 20.59 -5.08
CA ASP A 178 -5.68 22.00 -5.11
C ASP A 178 -7.19 22.21 -5.16
N SER A 179 -7.66 23.45 -4.96
CA SER A 179 -9.08 23.83 -5.13
C SER A 179 -9.66 23.52 -6.52
N ASN A 180 -8.79 23.30 -7.51
CA ASN A 180 -9.13 22.91 -8.88
C ASN A 180 -9.12 21.39 -9.12
N GLY A 181 -8.71 20.57 -8.13
CA GLY A 181 -8.63 19.12 -8.23
C GLY A 181 -7.33 18.57 -8.86
N GLU A 182 -6.34 19.43 -9.12
CA GLU A 182 -5.01 19.01 -9.60
C GLU A 182 -4.14 18.53 -8.43
N GLU A 183 -3.46 17.38 -8.60
CA GLU A 183 -2.55 16.80 -7.59
C GLU A 183 -1.17 17.46 -7.70
N TYR A 184 -0.75 18.16 -6.64
CA TYR A 184 0.60 18.71 -6.51
C TYR A 184 1.35 18.08 -5.34
N ARG A 185 2.67 17.99 -5.47
CA ARG A 185 3.55 17.34 -4.49
C ARG A 185 4.27 18.39 -3.65
N VAL A 186 4.00 18.40 -2.36
CA VAL A 186 4.64 19.27 -1.38
C VAL A 186 5.67 18.48 -0.60
N MET A 187 6.90 18.99 -0.50
CA MET A 187 7.89 18.49 0.45
C MET A 187 7.52 19.00 1.84
N GLN A 188 7.27 18.09 2.78
CA GLN A 188 6.89 18.40 4.15
C GLN A 188 7.78 17.62 5.13
N ILE A 189 8.30 18.30 6.15
CA ILE A 189 9.07 17.69 7.24
C ILE A 189 8.12 16.80 8.07
N LEU A 190 8.56 15.59 8.44
CA LEU A 190 7.70 14.63 9.17
C LEU A 190 7.20 15.20 10.52
N GLU A 191 8.03 15.97 11.23
CA GLU A 191 7.63 16.63 12.48
C GLU A 191 6.44 17.59 12.29
N ASP A 192 6.50 18.46 11.28
CA ASP A 192 5.37 19.30 10.88
C ASP A 192 4.17 18.46 10.45
N GLY A 193 4.41 17.35 9.75
CA GLY A 193 3.37 16.40 9.34
C GLY A 193 2.62 15.79 10.53
N LEU A 194 3.35 15.43 11.60
CA LEU A 194 2.82 14.88 12.85
C LEU A 194 2.05 15.93 13.65
N ALA A 195 2.57 17.15 13.79
CA ALA A 195 1.87 18.24 14.45
C ALA A 195 0.54 18.58 13.73
N ASN A 196 0.57 18.69 12.40
CA ASN A 196 -0.61 18.89 11.58
C ASN A 196 -1.58 17.69 11.60
N TYR A 197 -1.09 16.46 11.78
CA TYR A 197 -1.94 15.30 11.98
C TYR A 197 -2.66 15.36 13.33
N GLN A 198 -1.95 15.68 14.42
CA GLN A 198 -2.54 15.79 15.75
C GLN A 198 -3.64 16.86 15.79
N ALA A 199 -3.39 18.06 15.27
CA ALA A 199 -4.38 19.13 15.19
C ALA A 199 -5.62 18.71 14.37
N ARG A 200 -5.44 18.07 13.21
CA ARG A 200 -6.56 17.53 12.40
C ARG A 200 -7.32 16.41 13.12
N HIS A 201 -6.63 15.57 13.90
CA HIS A 201 -7.24 14.50 14.68
C HIS A 201 -8.02 15.04 15.90
N GLU A 202 -7.57 16.12 16.53
CA GLU A 202 -8.32 16.85 17.56
C GLU A 202 -9.56 17.50 16.98
N HIS A 203 -9.42 18.23 15.87
CA HIS A 203 -10.55 18.85 15.16
C HIS A 203 -11.63 17.82 14.77
N ARG A 204 -11.24 16.72 14.11
CA ARG A 204 -12.18 15.64 13.73
C ARG A 204 -12.83 14.96 14.93
N ARG A 205 -12.13 14.81 16.06
CA ARG A 205 -12.74 14.30 17.30
C ARG A 205 -13.80 15.24 17.86
N GLU A 206 -13.58 16.55 17.77
CA GLU A 206 -14.62 17.53 18.13
C GLU A 206 -15.81 17.51 17.18
N GLU A 207 -15.58 17.41 15.88
CA GLU A 207 -16.65 17.28 14.87
C GLU A 207 -17.50 16.04 15.12
N ILE A 208 -16.85 14.87 15.34
CA ILE A 208 -17.52 13.62 15.69
C ILE A 208 -18.35 13.80 16.97
N ARG A 209 -17.79 14.38 18.04
CA ARG A 209 -18.54 14.66 19.28
C ARG A 209 -19.74 15.59 19.04
N LYS A 210 -19.58 16.64 18.21
CA LYS A 210 -20.68 17.56 17.85
C LYS A 210 -21.77 16.85 17.04
N LEU A 211 -21.42 15.90 16.17
CA LEU A 211 -22.37 15.09 15.41
C LEU A 211 -23.05 14.03 16.28
N GLU A 212 -22.30 13.39 17.17
CA GLU A 212 -22.81 12.44 18.18
C GLU A 212 -23.87 13.11 19.07
N SER A 213 -23.59 14.26 19.67
CA SER A 213 -24.58 14.98 20.48
C SER A 213 -25.82 15.44 19.68
N LYS A 214 -25.67 15.76 18.38
CA LYS A 214 -26.82 16.05 17.51
C LYS A 214 -27.64 14.79 17.21
N TRP A 215 -26.98 13.67 16.98
CA TRP A 215 -27.61 12.38 16.74
C TRP A 215 -28.34 11.88 17.99
N GLU A 216 -27.72 11.95 19.17
CA GLU A 216 -28.37 11.61 20.46
C GLU A 216 -29.63 12.46 20.70
N ALA A 217 -29.59 13.76 20.39
CA ALA A 217 -30.74 14.65 20.51
C ALA A 217 -31.89 14.23 19.58
N VAL A 218 -31.60 14.04 18.28
CA VAL A 218 -32.62 13.63 17.28
C VAL A 218 -33.19 12.25 17.59
N VAL A 219 -32.36 11.29 18.00
CA VAL A 219 -32.82 9.95 18.40
C VAL A 219 -33.64 10.02 19.69
N GLY A 220 -33.29 10.90 20.64
CA GLY A 220 -34.08 11.15 21.84
C GLY A 220 -35.46 11.78 21.55
N GLU A 221 -35.55 12.71 20.59
CA GLU A 221 -36.81 13.26 20.11
C GLU A 221 -37.68 12.18 19.43
N ILE A 222 -37.10 11.42 18.51
CA ILE A 222 -37.76 10.30 17.83
C ILE A 222 -38.26 9.27 18.85
N TRP A 223 -37.46 8.95 19.88
CA TRP A 223 -37.87 8.08 20.98
C TRP A 223 -39.08 8.63 21.72
N LYS A 224 -39.05 9.88 22.18
CA LYS A 224 -40.16 10.50 22.92
C LYS A 224 -41.47 10.45 22.14
N VAL A 225 -41.46 10.94 20.89
CA VAL A 225 -42.64 10.92 20.02
C VAL A 225 -43.09 9.47 19.74
N GLY A 226 -42.15 8.54 19.59
CA GLY A 226 -42.42 7.12 19.45
C GLY A 226 -43.10 6.50 20.68
N VAL A 227 -42.65 6.84 21.89
CA VAL A 227 -43.29 6.40 23.15
C VAL A 227 -44.69 7.00 23.29
N ASP A 228 -44.86 8.29 23.01
CA ASP A 228 -46.16 8.97 23.10
C ASP A 228 -47.20 8.41 22.09
N CYS A 229 -46.75 7.97 20.91
CA CYS A 229 -47.64 7.47 19.84
C CYS A 229 -47.82 5.95 19.82
N LEU A 230 -46.80 5.16 20.20
CA LEU A 230 -46.75 3.69 20.04
C LEU A 230 -46.56 2.93 21.36
N GLY A 231 -46.13 3.60 22.42
CA GLY A 231 -45.74 2.98 23.69
C GLY A 231 -44.28 2.50 23.74
N GLU A 232 -43.75 2.38 24.96
CA GLU A 232 -42.34 2.05 25.23
C GLU A 232 -41.93 0.65 24.72
N ASP A 233 -42.82 -0.34 24.84
CA ASP A 233 -42.55 -1.71 24.36
C ASP A 233 -42.38 -1.80 22.84
N ALA A 234 -43.18 -1.03 22.09
CA ALA A 234 -43.09 -1.00 20.63
C ALA A 234 -41.84 -0.23 20.17
N MET A 235 -41.52 0.89 20.82
CA MET A 235 -40.37 1.71 20.46
C MET A 235 -39.04 1.06 20.86
N SER A 236 -39.00 0.40 22.02
CA SER A 236 -37.84 -0.41 22.44
C SER A 236 -37.59 -1.56 21.47
N ALA A 237 -38.63 -2.26 20.99
CA ALA A 237 -38.49 -3.33 20.00
C ALA A 237 -37.99 -2.85 18.62
N LEU A 238 -38.23 -1.59 18.26
CA LEU A 238 -37.74 -0.98 17.01
C LEU A 238 -36.28 -0.51 17.11
N LEU A 239 -35.88 0.16 18.20
CA LEU A 239 -34.51 0.65 18.36
C LEU A 239 -33.53 -0.42 18.85
N LEU A 240 -33.98 -1.32 19.74
CA LEU A 240 -33.22 -2.51 20.11
C LEU A 240 -33.46 -3.57 19.04
N THR A 241 -32.77 -3.44 17.91
CA THR A 241 -32.72 -4.51 16.91
C THR A 241 -32.23 -5.78 17.60
N LYS A 242 -33.17 -6.67 17.93
CA LYS A 242 -32.90 -7.97 18.51
C LYS A 242 -31.90 -8.65 17.59
N PRO A 243 -30.70 -9.04 18.06
CA PRO A 243 -29.67 -9.57 17.16
C PRO A 243 -30.28 -10.72 16.38
N ALA A 244 -30.25 -10.62 15.05
CA ALA A 244 -30.81 -11.64 14.19
C ALA A 244 -30.17 -12.98 14.60
N PRO A 245 -30.97 -14.06 14.78
CA PRO A 245 -30.41 -15.35 15.18
C PRO A 245 -29.27 -15.67 14.20
N PRO A 246 -28.07 -16.05 14.70
CA PRO A 246 -26.89 -16.14 13.88
C PRO A 246 -27.21 -17.02 12.67
N PRO A 247 -26.89 -16.57 11.44
CA PRO A 247 -27.26 -17.30 10.24
C PRO A 247 -26.82 -18.74 10.40
N SER A 248 -27.75 -19.67 10.16
CA SER A 248 -27.49 -21.09 10.27
C SER A 248 -26.19 -21.42 9.52
N PRO A 249 -25.26 -22.17 10.13
CA PRO A 249 -23.94 -22.35 9.57
C PRO A 249 -24.09 -22.86 8.13
N PRO A 250 -23.46 -22.21 7.14
CA PRO A 250 -23.73 -22.49 5.74
C PRO A 250 -23.51 -23.98 5.48
N VAL A 251 -24.56 -24.63 4.96
CA VAL A 251 -24.55 -26.06 4.64
C VAL A 251 -23.40 -26.31 3.67
N LYS A 252 -22.31 -26.89 4.21
CA LYS A 252 -21.10 -27.39 3.53
C LYS A 252 -20.93 -26.88 2.09
N ALA A 253 -20.70 -25.57 1.93
CA ALA A 253 -20.12 -25.07 0.69
C ALA A 253 -18.66 -25.53 0.68
N GLU A 254 -18.34 -26.48 -0.20
CA GLU A 254 -17.00 -27.04 -0.36
C GLU A 254 -16.01 -25.94 -0.77
N ARG A 255 -15.34 -25.36 0.23
CA ARG A 255 -14.17 -24.53 0.01
C ARG A 255 -13.00 -25.45 -0.30
N HIS A 256 -12.70 -25.61 -1.58
CA HIS A 256 -11.38 -26.09 -2.04
C HIS A 256 -10.31 -25.05 -1.67
N GLY A 257 -9.97 -24.99 -0.38
CA GLY A 257 -8.84 -24.24 0.14
C GLY A 257 -7.58 -25.11 0.11
N LEU A 258 -6.56 -24.66 -0.62
CA LEU A 258 -5.22 -25.26 -0.65
C LEU A 258 -4.51 -25.07 0.70
N LEU A 259 -4.83 -25.89 1.71
CA LEU A 259 -4.06 -25.97 2.95
C LEU A 259 -3.97 -27.42 3.47
N LEU A 260 -2.72 -27.88 3.57
CA LEU A 260 -2.13 -28.93 4.42
C LEU A 260 -3.02 -30.10 4.92
N ALA A 261 -2.57 -31.31 4.60
CA ALA A 261 -3.15 -32.57 5.01
C ALA A 261 -3.12 -32.82 6.54
N ASP A 262 -4.09 -33.64 6.95
CA ASP A 262 -4.25 -34.37 8.21
C ASP A 262 -3.17 -34.26 9.29
N LEU A 263 -3.56 -33.65 10.42
CA LEU A 263 -3.06 -34.00 11.76
C LEU A 263 -4.21 -33.95 12.79
N ASP A 264 -4.69 -35.15 13.13
CA ASP A 264 -5.47 -35.57 14.30
C ASP A 264 -6.79 -34.86 14.70
N PRO A 265 -7.78 -35.63 15.24
CA PRO A 265 -9.03 -35.08 15.74
C PRO A 265 -8.80 -34.28 17.03
N ARG A 266 -8.69 -32.95 16.90
CA ARG A 266 -8.63 -32.05 18.07
C ARG A 266 -9.82 -32.27 19.01
N PRO A 267 -9.60 -32.35 20.34
CA PRO A 267 -10.67 -32.55 21.30
C PRO A 267 -11.68 -31.41 21.23
N VAL A 268 -12.96 -31.74 21.43
CA VAL A 268 -14.10 -30.83 21.33
C VAL A 268 -13.94 -29.68 22.32
N ARG A 269 -13.38 -28.55 21.86
CA ARG A 269 -13.27 -27.33 22.66
C ARG A 269 -14.68 -26.88 23.02
N LYS A 270 -14.97 -26.82 24.33
CA LYS A 270 -16.22 -26.26 24.86
C LYS A 270 -16.42 -24.88 24.23
N LYS A 271 -17.49 -24.72 23.44
CA LYS A 271 -17.86 -23.41 22.89
C LYS A 271 -18.19 -22.50 24.07
N VAL A 272 -17.32 -21.53 24.35
CA VAL A 272 -17.62 -20.44 25.26
C VAL A 272 -18.78 -19.68 24.65
N LYS A 273 -19.99 -19.93 25.16
CA LYS A 273 -21.11 -19.04 24.91
C LYS A 273 -20.81 -17.78 25.70
N PHE A 274 -20.42 -16.72 25.01
CA PHE A 274 -20.51 -15.39 25.61
C PHE A 274 -22.00 -15.13 25.81
N GLU A 275 -22.37 -14.94 27.07
CA GLU A 275 -23.70 -14.49 27.43
C GLU A 275 -23.76 -13.00 27.05
N GLU A 276 -24.25 -12.73 25.84
CA GLU A 276 -24.44 -11.34 25.40
C GLU A 276 -25.43 -10.68 26.36
N PRO A 277 -25.00 -9.62 27.09
CA PRO A 277 -25.89 -8.97 28.04
C PRO A 277 -27.09 -8.41 27.27
N ALA A 278 -28.30 -8.66 27.78
CA ALA A 278 -29.54 -8.22 27.15
C ALA A 278 -29.42 -6.74 26.70
N PRO A 279 -29.78 -6.42 25.45
CA PRO A 279 -29.47 -5.12 24.87
C PRO A 279 -30.17 -4.02 25.67
N LYS A 280 -29.38 -3.23 26.41
CA LYS A 280 -29.87 -2.13 27.24
C LYS A 280 -30.06 -0.90 26.36
N LEU A 281 -31.16 -0.16 26.58
CA LEU A 281 -31.36 1.13 25.95
C LEU A 281 -30.18 2.08 26.25
N PRO A 282 -29.73 2.89 25.27
CA PRO A 282 -28.68 3.87 25.51
C PRO A 282 -29.09 4.87 26.60
N LYS A 283 -28.15 5.24 27.48
CA LYS A 283 -28.46 6.09 28.66
C LYS A 283 -29.12 7.43 28.29
N PHE A 284 -28.75 8.03 27.15
CA PHE A 284 -29.32 9.30 26.69
C PHE A 284 -30.83 9.20 26.44
N VAL A 285 -31.34 8.03 26.03
CA VAL A 285 -32.76 7.77 25.79
C VAL A 285 -33.57 7.84 27.09
N SER A 286 -33.01 7.36 28.20
CA SER A 286 -33.61 7.45 29.53
C SER A 286 -33.42 8.80 30.25
N THR A 287 -32.76 9.78 29.61
CA THR A 287 -32.46 11.08 30.24
C THR A 287 -33.57 12.09 29.94
N SER A 288 -33.93 12.92 30.91
CA SER A 288 -34.89 14.02 30.67
C SER A 288 -34.34 14.99 29.60
N SER A 289 -35.13 15.24 28.55
CA SER A 289 -34.69 16.14 27.47
C SER A 289 -34.60 17.58 27.93
N ARG A 290 -33.71 18.36 27.31
CA ARG A 290 -33.59 19.81 27.53
C ARG A 290 -34.60 20.65 26.74
N LEU A 291 -35.38 20.01 25.87
CA LEU A 291 -36.42 20.65 25.06
C LEU A 291 -37.73 20.74 25.85
N PRO A 292 -38.54 21.80 25.62
CA PRO A 292 -39.88 21.91 26.21
C PRO A 292 -40.74 20.73 25.76
N ASP A 293 -41.61 20.25 26.65
CA ASP A 293 -42.50 19.15 26.31
C ASP A 293 -43.42 19.52 25.15
N LEU A 294 -43.50 18.63 24.17
CA LEU A 294 -44.38 18.80 23.02
C LEU A 294 -45.83 18.76 23.50
N PRO A 295 -46.75 19.50 22.84
CA PRO A 295 -48.17 19.40 23.17
C PRO A 295 -48.62 17.95 23.00
N ILE A 296 -49.13 17.36 24.08
CA ILE A 296 -49.64 15.98 24.11
C ILE A 296 -50.58 15.81 22.92
N PRO A 297 -50.37 14.80 22.03
CA PRO A 297 -51.26 14.57 20.91
C PRO A 297 -52.71 14.47 21.39
N GLN A 298 -53.62 15.21 20.76
CA GLN A 298 -55.04 15.10 21.09
C GLN A 298 -55.44 13.63 20.98
N GLN A 299 -55.97 13.06 22.07
CA GLN A 299 -56.39 11.66 22.09
C GLN A 299 -57.45 11.45 21.00
N VAL A 300 -57.04 10.76 19.93
CA VAL A 300 -57.93 10.41 18.83
C VAL A 300 -59.09 9.62 19.42
N SER A 301 -60.32 10.07 19.18
CA SER A 301 -61.47 9.47 19.86
C SER A 301 -61.63 8.01 19.44
N LYS A 302 -62.16 7.17 20.34
CA LYS A 302 -62.48 5.78 20.02
C LYS A 302 -63.51 5.66 18.89
N GLU A 303 -64.23 6.74 18.60
CA GLU A 303 -65.18 6.87 17.50
C GLU A 303 -64.48 7.17 16.18
N ASP A 304 -63.49 8.06 16.15
CA ASP A 304 -62.65 8.32 14.96
C ASP A 304 -61.88 7.07 14.53
N VAL A 305 -61.30 6.33 15.48
CA VAL A 305 -60.61 5.06 15.20
C VAL A 305 -61.57 4.01 14.62
N LYS A 306 -62.82 3.95 15.10
CA LYS A 306 -63.85 3.09 14.51
C LYS A 306 -64.26 3.56 13.11
N MET A 307 -64.49 4.84 12.91
CA MET A 307 -64.85 5.42 11.60
C MET A 307 -63.74 5.20 10.58
N LEU A 308 -62.48 5.36 10.98
CA LEU A 308 -61.32 5.08 10.13
C LEU A 308 -61.24 3.60 9.78
N LYS A 309 -61.47 2.69 10.74
CA LYS A 309 -61.48 1.24 10.50
C LYS A 309 -62.60 0.81 9.54
N VAL A 310 -63.78 1.43 9.64
CA VAL A 310 -64.86 1.23 8.65
C VAL A 310 -64.43 1.75 7.28
N LYS A 311 -63.97 3.01 7.19
CA LYS A 311 -63.48 3.59 5.93
C LYS A 311 -62.38 2.76 5.27
N VAL A 312 -61.45 2.20 6.04
CA VAL A 312 -60.37 1.33 5.53
C VAL A 312 -60.88 -0.03 5.05
N ASN A 313 -61.89 -0.60 5.70
CA ASN A 313 -62.55 -1.82 5.24
C ASN A 313 -63.41 -1.60 3.98
N ASP A 314 -63.98 -0.40 3.83
CA ASP A 314 -64.74 -0.01 2.64
C ASP A 314 -63.81 0.38 1.47
N PHE A 315 -62.62 0.90 1.79
CA PHE A 315 -61.62 1.32 0.80
C PHE A 315 -61.13 0.12 -0.02
N GLY A 316 -61.40 0.16 -1.32
CA GLY A 316 -60.98 -0.87 -2.26
C GLY A 316 -62.10 -1.84 -2.67
N ASN A 317 -63.24 -1.90 -1.97
CA ASN A 317 -64.35 -2.79 -2.38
C ASN A 317 -64.88 -2.40 -3.77
N GLU A 318 -65.09 -1.10 -4.04
CA GLU A 318 -65.48 -0.61 -5.38
C GLU A 318 -64.45 -0.95 -6.47
N GLN A 319 -63.16 -0.98 -6.12
CA GLN A 319 -62.05 -1.25 -7.03
C GLN A 319 -61.93 -2.76 -7.32
N ILE A 320 -62.16 -3.60 -6.30
CA ILE A 320 -62.28 -5.05 -6.42
C ILE A 320 -63.49 -5.42 -7.27
N ASP A 321 -64.64 -4.77 -7.07
CA ASP A 321 -65.85 -4.97 -7.88
C ASP A 321 -65.67 -4.51 -9.34
N ALA A 322 -64.96 -3.40 -9.57
CA ALA A 322 -64.61 -2.96 -10.91
C ALA A 322 -63.68 -3.97 -11.61
N LEU A 323 -62.66 -4.47 -10.92
CA LEU A 323 -61.77 -5.53 -11.43
C LEU A 323 -62.55 -6.85 -11.69
N ALA A 324 -63.50 -7.21 -10.83
CA ALA A 324 -64.34 -8.39 -11.00
C ALA A 324 -65.27 -8.29 -12.23
N LYS A 325 -65.77 -7.09 -12.54
CA LYS A 325 -66.52 -6.83 -13.79
C LYS A 325 -65.61 -6.95 -15.02
N VAL A 326 -64.47 -6.27 -15.02
CA VAL A 326 -63.49 -6.34 -16.13
C VAL A 326 -63.04 -7.78 -16.38
N LYS A 327 -62.87 -8.59 -15.34
CA LYS A 327 -62.55 -10.02 -15.48
C LYS A 327 -63.67 -10.79 -16.20
N LYS A 328 -64.92 -10.62 -15.80
CA LYS A 328 -66.08 -11.27 -16.44
C LYS A 328 -66.26 -10.84 -17.90
N ASP A 329 -66.12 -9.55 -18.17
CA ASP A 329 -66.19 -9.00 -19.53
C ASP A 329 -65.05 -9.57 -20.41
N GLY A 330 -63.86 -9.75 -19.83
CA GLY A 330 -62.73 -10.42 -20.47
C GLY A 330 -62.95 -11.90 -20.74
N GLU A 331 -63.55 -12.64 -19.80
CA GLU A 331 -63.95 -14.05 -19.97
C GLU A 331 -64.95 -14.20 -21.13
N VAL A 332 -66.03 -13.38 -21.16
CA VAL A 332 -67.04 -13.38 -22.24
C VAL A 332 -66.44 -12.97 -23.59
N TRP A 333 -65.55 -11.97 -23.61
CA TRP A 333 -64.84 -11.56 -24.83
C TRP A 333 -63.95 -12.70 -25.36
N TRP A 334 -63.27 -13.42 -24.45
CA TRP A 334 -62.39 -14.54 -24.80
C TRP A 334 -63.16 -15.73 -25.38
N GLU A 335 -64.28 -16.13 -24.77
CA GLU A 335 -65.18 -17.17 -25.31
C GLU A 335 -65.66 -16.82 -26.73
N LYS A 336 -66.07 -15.56 -26.94
CA LYS A 336 -66.46 -15.05 -28.26
C LYS A 336 -65.30 -15.09 -29.27
N LYS A 337 -64.07 -14.80 -28.83
CA LYS A 337 -62.85 -14.90 -29.64
C LYS A 337 -62.51 -16.34 -30.02
N GLN A 338 -62.64 -17.28 -29.08
CA GLN A 338 -62.46 -18.72 -29.33
C GLN A 338 -63.50 -19.25 -30.32
N ALA A 339 -64.77 -18.88 -30.17
CA ALA A 339 -65.83 -19.26 -31.11
C ALA A 339 -65.54 -18.74 -32.54
N GLN A 340 -65.04 -17.50 -32.67
CA GLN A 340 -64.62 -16.96 -33.97
C GLN A 340 -63.44 -17.72 -34.58
N MET A 341 -62.45 -18.14 -33.78
CA MET A 341 -61.33 -18.96 -34.27
C MET A 341 -61.77 -20.35 -34.72
N MET A 342 -62.68 -21.00 -33.98
CA MET A 342 -63.26 -22.30 -34.39
C MET A 342 -64.03 -22.19 -35.71
N ILE A 343 -64.81 -21.13 -35.92
CA ILE A 343 -65.54 -20.87 -37.17
C ILE A 343 -64.57 -20.58 -38.34
N ALA A 344 -63.43 -19.95 -38.08
CA ALA A 344 -62.41 -19.70 -39.10
C ALA A 344 -61.71 -21.00 -39.54
N LEU A 345 -61.31 -21.84 -38.57
CA LEU A 345 -60.70 -23.15 -38.84
C LEU A 345 -61.64 -24.06 -39.64
N GLN A 346 -62.94 -24.09 -39.33
CA GLN A 346 -63.96 -24.84 -40.08
C GLN A 346 -64.27 -24.30 -41.50
N LYS A 347 -63.57 -23.26 -41.96
CA LYS A 347 -63.70 -22.69 -43.31
C LYS A 347 -62.40 -22.78 -44.13
N GLU A 348 -61.33 -23.31 -43.55
CA GLU A 348 -60.07 -23.59 -44.25
C GLU A 348 -59.97 -25.06 -44.73
N ASP A 349 -60.92 -25.91 -44.29
CA ASP A 349 -61.28 -27.22 -44.87
C ASP A 349 -62.47 -27.07 -45.87
#